data_AF-A0A7D5M613-F1
#
_entry.id   AF-A0A7D5M613-F1
#
_cell.length_a   1.000
_cell.length_b   1.000
_cell.length_c   1.000
_cell.angle_alpha   90.00
_cell.angle_beta   90.00
_cell.angle_gamma   90.00
#
_symmetry.space_group_name_H-M   'P 1'
#
loop_
_entity.id
_entity.type
_entity.pdbx_description
1 polymer ?
#
loop_
_entity_poly.entity_id
_entity_poly.type
_entity_poly.pdbx_seq_one_letter_code
_entity_poly.pdbx_strand_id
1 'polypeptide(L)'
;MALFKKNYHGASPFIEFLIVSLSLIAILIPLRIISKIIFEEELLGSLGLISIVLGMMLFLSKKEKLGRFGKMFIRQIIKNHKGKRKWFMYIQTALFLSIGILTVFSIHMGNNEYYILKEQIITEFHRQGITESSLNYEGIKQISSQIPLKQQVEVVIALPLLIIQNFEIFSAILAITDNLMGGWVMYFWQVVLIEIIEVSVFLSITRKIFLKS
;
A
#
# COMPACT_ATOMS: atom_id res chain seq x y z
N MET A 1 32.03 -32.51 -5.36
CA MET A 1 31.91 -33.43 -6.50
C MET A 1 30.57 -33.17 -7.19
N ALA A 2 30.62 -32.96 -8.51
CA ALA A 2 29.50 -32.87 -9.47
C ALA A 2 28.52 -31.66 -9.41
N LEU A 3 28.91 -30.58 -10.10
CA LEU A 3 28.15 -29.92 -11.18
C LEU A 3 26.61 -29.82 -11.04
N PHE A 4 26.12 -28.78 -10.36
CA PHE A 4 24.82 -28.17 -10.69
C PHE A 4 24.97 -27.10 -11.79
N LYS A 5 25.52 -27.50 -12.95
CA LYS A 5 25.38 -26.71 -14.18
C LYS A 5 24.16 -27.23 -14.94
N LYS A 6 22.98 -26.99 -14.38
CA LYS A 6 21.72 -27.17 -15.13
C LYS A 6 21.40 -25.83 -15.75
N ASN A 7 21.60 -25.72 -17.06
CA ASN A 7 21.13 -24.61 -17.89
C ASN A 7 19.61 -24.50 -17.72
N TYR A 8 19.17 -23.67 -16.79
CA TYR A 8 17.78 -23.25 -16.72
C TYR A 8 17.60 -22.18 -17.80
N HIS A 9 16.83 -22.49 -18.85
CA HIS A 9 15.99 -21.49 -19.50
C HIS A 9 14.92 -21.02 -18.50
N GLY A 10 15.38 -20.36 -17.43
CA GLY A 10 14.54 -19.71 -16.44
C GLY A 10 14.16 -18.34 -16.99
N ALA A 11 12.92 -17.93 -16.73
CA ALA A 11 12.50 -16.56 -16.94
C ALA A 11 13.53 -15.57 -16.33
N SER A 12 13.71 -14.42 -16.95
CA SER A 12 14.70 -13.44 -16.47
C SER A 12 14.46 -13.13 -14.97
N PRO A 13 15.49 -12.76 -14.19
CA PRO A 13 15.34 -12.46 -12.76
C PRO A 13 14.24 -11.44 -12.45
N PHE A 14 13.97 -10.54 -13.40
CA PHE A 14 12.90 -9.56 -13.37
C PHE A 14 11.52 -10.20 -13.60
N ILE A 15 11.38 -11.08 -14.60
CA ILE A 15 10.13 -11.81 -14.84
C ILE A 15 9.80 -12.73 -13.66
N GLU A 16 10.80 -13.43 -13.07
CA GLU A 16 10.57 -14.22 -11.85
C GLU A 16 10.06 -13.35 -10.69
N PHE A 17 10.57 -12.13 -10.57
CA PHE A 17 10.09 -11.18 -9.54
C PHE A 17 8.66 -10.77 -9.83
N LEU A 18 8.35 -10.41 -11.08
CA LEU A 18 7.02 -9.96 -11.50
C LEU A 18 5.98 -11.08 -11.30
N ILE A 19 6.29 -12.33 -11.66
CA ILE A 19 5.41 -13.48 -11.44
C ILE A 19 5.13 -13.68 -9.95
N VAL A 20 6.18 -13.68 -9.11
CA VAL A 20 6.01 -13.88 -7.66
C VAL A 20 5.20 -12.74 -7.05
N SER A 21 5.53 -11.49 -7.38
CA SER A 21 4.84 -10.31 -6.85
C SER A 21 3.38 -10.26 -7.28
N LEU A 22 3.07 -10.46 -8.57
CA LEU A 22 1.67 -10.49 -9.04
C LEU A 22 0.88 -11.63 -8.44
N SER A 23 1.49 -12.82 -8.28
CA SER A 23 0.83 -13.95 -7.63
C SER A 23 0.50 -13.65 -6.18
N LEU A 24 1.42 -13.01 -5.44
CA LEU A 24 1.16 -12.60 -4.06
C LEU A 24 0.06 -11.54 -3.99
N ILE A 25 0.11 -10.51 -4.84
CA ILE A 25 -0.93 -9.47 -4.91
C ILE A 25 -2.31 -10.09 -5.19
N ALA A 26 -2.39 -11.01 -6.16
CA ALA A 26 -3.63 -11.67 -6.55
C ALA A 26 -4.19 -12.60 -5.47
N ILE A 27 -3.37 -13.08 -4.53
CA ILE A 27 -3.82 -13.91 -3.40
C ILE A 27 -4.14 -13.04 -2.20
N LEU A 28 -3.23 -12.15 -1.81
CA LEU A 28 -3.30 -11.40 -0.55
C LEU A 28 -4.40 -10.34 -0.57
N ILE A 29 -4.57 -9.59 -1.67
CA ILE A 29 -5.59 -8.53 -1.74
C ILE A 29 -7.01 -9.11 -1.63
N PRO A 30 -7.44 -10.09 -2.45
CA PRO A 30 -8.80 -10.63 -2.34
C PRO A 30 -9.04 -11.33 -1.00
N LEU A 31 -8.03 -12.06 -0.51
CA LEU A 31 -8.10 -12.71 0.80
C LEU A 31 -8.37 -11.73 1.93
N ARG A 32 -7.78 -10.53 1.84
CA ARG A 32 -7.97 -9.47 2.83
C ARG A 32 -9.35 -8.84 2.76
N ILE A 33 -9.87 -8.64 1.55
CA ILE A 33 -11.25 -8.16 1.35
C ILE A 33 -12.24 -9.18 1.92
N ILE A 34 -12.05 -10.48 1.64
CA ILE A 34 -12.89 -11.56 2.19
C ILE A 34 -12.78 -11.61 3.71
N SER A 35 -11.57 -11.44 4.26
CA SER A 35 -11.34 -11.44 5.70
C SER A 35 -12.17 -10.35 6.40
N LYS A 36 -12.31 -9.15 5.83
CA LYS A 36 -13.21 -8.12 6.39
C LYS A 36 -14.66 -8.60 6.47
N ILE A 37 -15.15 -9.27 5.44
CA ILE A 37 -16.55 -9.74 5.39
C ILE A 37 -16.80 -10.76 6.52
N ILE A 38 -15.79 -11.55 6.87
CA ILE A 38 -15.90 -12.63 7.86
C ILE A 38 -15.71 -12.15 9.30
N PHE A 39 -14.78 -11.21 9.54
CA PHE A 39 -14.39 -10.78 10.89
C PHE A 39 -15.01 -9.45 11.33
N GLU A 40 -16.15 -9.06 10.73
CA GLU A 40 -16.99 -7.90 11.09
C GLU A 40 -16.24 -6.74 11.77
N GLU A 41 -15.66 -5.85 10.95
CA GLU A 41 -15.10 -4.53 11.31
C GLU A 41 -13.95 -4.48 12.35
N GLU A 42 -13.57 -5.59 12.99
CA GLU A 42 -12.40 -5.58 13.86
C GLU A 42 -11.12 -5.52 13.02
N LEU A 43 -10.53 -4.33 13.00
CA LEU A 43 -9.21 -4.02 12.42
C LEU A 43 -8.15 -5.08 12.75
N LEU A 44 -8.23 -5.66 13.96
CA LEU A 44 -7.30 -6.66 14.48
C LEU A 44 -7.71 -8.11 14.17
N GLY A 45 -8.99 -8.39 13.86
CA GLY A 45 -9.51 -9.75 13.67
C GLY A 45 -8.89 -10.48 12.47
N SER A 46 -8.38 -9.72 11.50
CA SER A 46 -7.68 -10.24 10.31
C SER A 46 -6.15 -10.25 10.44
N LEU A 47 -5.61 -9.84 11.58
CA LEU A 47 -4.16 -9.94 11.84
C LEU A 47 -3.73 -11.39 11.92
N GLY A 48 -2.61 -11.70 11.27
CA GLY A 48 -2.01 -13.03 11.25
C GLY A 48 -2.46 -13.87 10.06
N LEU A 49 -3.54 -13.52 9.36
CA LEU A 49 -4.05 -14.32 8.25
C LEU A 49 -3.07 -14.32 7.07
N ILE A 50 -2.57 -13.13 6.68
CA ILE A 50 -1.53 -13.02 5.64
C ILE A 50 -0.25 -13.71 6.11
N SER A 51 0.10 -13.53 7.38
CA SER A 51 1.27 -14.16 7.98
C SER A 51 1.21 -15.70 7.91
N ILE A 52 0.04 -16.28 8.17
CA ILE A 52 -0.23 -17.73 8.06
C ILE A 52 -0.11 -18.19 6.61
N VAL A 53 -0.72 -17.48 5.65
CA VAL A 53 -0.63 -17.83 4.23
C VAL A 53 0.81 -17.76 3.71
N LEU A 54 1.53 -16.67 4.01
CA LEU A 54 2.94 -16.54 3.65
C LEU A 54 3.81 -17.61 4.33
N GLY A 55 3.51 -17.95 5.59
CA GLY A 55 4.15 -19.05 6.32
C GLY A 55 3.92 -20.41 5.67
N MET A 56 2.67 -20.73 5.28
CA MET A 56 2.32 -21.94 4.55
C MET A 56 3.01 -22.01 3.19
N MET A 57 3.01 -20.91 2.43
CA MET A 57 3.73 -20.83 1.16
C MET A 57 5.22 -21.08 1.33
N LEU A 58 5.83 -20.51 2.38
CA LEU A 58 7.23 -20.74 2.70
C LEU A 58 7.51 -22.20 3.06
N PHE A 59 6.67 -22.79 3.91
CA PHE A 59 6.78 -24.19 4.32
C PHE A 59 6.65 -25.15 3.13
N LEU A 60 5.62 -24.97 2.29
CA LEU A 60 5.40 -25.78 1.09
C LEU A 60 6.51 -25.58 0.05
N SER A 61 7.03 -24.35 -0.07
CA SER A 61 8.17 -24.07 -0.95
C SER A 61 9.43 -24.78 -0.49
N LYS A 62 9.70 -24.82 0.83
CA LYS A 62 10.85 -25.55 1.40
C LYS A 62 10.73 -27.06 1.20
N LYS A 63 9.52 -27.61 1.24
CA LYS A 63 9.24 -29.02 0.94
C LYS A 63 9.17 -29.34 -0.55
N GLU A 64 9.52 -28.40 -1.43
CA GLU A 64 9.42 -28.49 -2.89
C GLU A 64 8.01 -28.83 -3.44
N LYS A 65 6.95 -28.73 -2.61
CA LYS A 65 5.56 -29.05 -2.99
C LYS A 65 4.94 -28.03 -3.95
N LEU A 66 5.47 -26.81 -4.00
CA LEU A 66 5.05 -25.74 -4.92
C LEU A 66 5.81 -25.75 -6.26
N GLY A 67 6.61 -26.79 -6.53
CA GLY A 67 7.30 -26.98 -7.81
C GLY A 67 8.18 -25.79 -8.21
N ARG A 68 8.03 -25.33 -9.47
CA ARG A 68 8.82 -24.21 -10.02
C ARG A 68 8.52 -22.88 -9.32
N PHE A 69 7.26 -22.64 -8.95
CA PHE A 69 6.86 -21.42 -8.24
C PHE A 69 7.53 -21.33 -6.87
N GLY A 70 7.53 -22.42 -6.09
CA GLY A 70 8.20 -22.43 -4.78
C GLY A 70 9.70 -22.14 -4.87
N LYS A 71 10.37 -22.63 -5.92
CA LYS A 71 11.79 -22.33 -6.19
C LYS A 71 12.01 -20.87 -6.59
N MET A 72 11.07 -20.24 -7.31
CA MET A 72 11.11 -18.80 -7.61
C MET A 72 10.89 -17.97 -6.34
N PHE A 73 9.88 -18.31 -5.54
CA PHE A 73 9.53 -17.64 -4.29
C PHE A 73 10.69 -17.61 -3.30
N ILE A 74 11.32 -18.76 -3.02
CA ILE A 74 12.50 -18.83 -2.13
C ILE A 74 13.66 -18.00 -2.69
N ARG A 75 13.94 -18.07 -3.99
CA ARG A 75 15.01 -17.29 -4.61
C ARG A 75 14.77 -15.79 -4.46
N GLN A 76 13.54 -15.32 -4.59
CA GLN A 76 13.21 -13.91 -4.37
C GLN A 76 13.34 -13.52 -2.89
N ILE A 77 12.89 -14.34 -1.94
CA ILE A 77 13.10 -14.08 -0.50
C ILE A 77 14.59 -13.96 -0.17
N ILE A 78 15.43 -14.87 -0.67
CA ILE A 78 16.87 -14.82 -0.42
C ILE A 78 17.51 -13.58 -1.06
N LYS A 79 17.11 -13.22 -2.30
CA LYS A 79 17.58 -11.99 -2.97
C LYS A 79 17.19 -10.74 -2.20
N ASN A 80 15.99 -10.72 -1.63
CA ASN A 80 15.45 -9.63 -0.83
C ASN A 80 16.27 -9.39 0.44
N HIS A 81 16.86 -10.43 1.03
CA HIS A 81 17.71 -10.32 2.24
C HIS A 81 19.20 -10.05 1.96
N LYS A 82 19.65 -10.04 0.70
CA LYS A 82 21.08 -9.88 0.34
C LYS A 82 21.39 -8.50 -0.29
N GLY A 83 22.59 -7.99 0.00
CA GLY A 83 23.17 -6.81 -0.65
C GLY A 83 22.44 -5.48 -0.36
N LYS A 84 22.47 -4.55 -1.34
CA LYS A 84 21.81 -3.23 -1.27
C LYS A 84 20.28 -3.31 -1.32
N ARG A 85 19.73 -4.41 -1.86
CA ARG A 85 18.28 -4.62 -2.01
C ARG A 85 17.55 -4.68 -0.67
N LYS A 86 18.20 -5.18 0.39
CA LYS A 86 17.64 -5.19 1.74
C LYS A 86 17.26 -3.77 2.19
N TRP A 87 18.17 -2.80 2.00
CA TRP A 87 17.97 -1.42 2.42
C TRP A 87 16.84 -0.78 1.64
N PHE A 88 16.79 -1.01 0.33
CA PHE A 88 15.70 -0.54 -0.51
C PHE A 88 14.33 -1.04 -0.01
N MET A 89 14.21 -2.32 0.33
CA MET A 89 12.94 -2.86 0.86
C MET A 89 12.56 -2.26 2.21
N TYR A 90 13.50 -2.11 3.16
CA TYR A 90 13.18 -1.53 4.48
C TYR A 90 12.81 -0.05 4.36
N ILE A 91 13.52 0.72 3.53
CA ILE A 91 13.20 2.13 3.27
C ILE A 91 11.83 2.25 2.61
N GLN A 92 11.56 1.47 1.57
CA GLN A 92 10.26 1.43 0.91
C GLN A 92 9.15 1.10 1.91
N THR A 93 9.35 0.06 2.72
CA THR A 93 8.39 -0.36 3.76
C THR A 93 8.12 0.76 4.77
N ALA A 94 9.17 1.40 5.27
CA ALA A 94 9.05 2.53 6.19
C ALA A 94 8.31 3.71 5.55
N LEU A 95 8.61 4.04 4.29
CA LEU A 95 7.92 5.11 3.56
C LEU A 95 6.42 4.82 3.39
N PHE A 96 6.05 3.61 2.98
CA PHE A 96 4.63 3.24 2.83
C PHE A 96 3.90 3.23 4.18
N LEU A 97 4.55 2.77 5.26
CA LEU A 97 3.99 2.87 6.61
C LEU A 97 3.77 4.33 7.02
N SER A 98 4.76 5.21 6.81
CA SER A 98 4.63 6.62 7.14
C SER A 98 3.49 7.29 6.38
N ILE A 99 3.38 7.05 5.07
CA ILE A 99 2.32 7.62 4.23
C ILE A 99 0.95 7.08 4.65
N GLY A 100 0.84 5.78 4.94
CA GLY A 100 -0.41 5.19 5.38
C GLY A 100 -0.87 5.72 6.74
N ILE A 101 0.06 5.80 7.71
CA ILE A 101 -0.23 6.35 9.05
C ILE A 101 -0.66 7.80 8.93
N LEU A 102 0.10 8.60 8.16
CA LEU A 102 -0.24 10.01 7.90
C LEU A 102 -1.64 10.13 7.29
N THR A 103 -1.97 9.31 6.31
CA THR A 103 -3.29 9.36 5.64
C THR A 103 -4.43 9.03 6.61
N VAL A 104 -4.34 7.91 7.33
CA VAL A 104 -5.37 7.52 8.30
C VAL A 104 -5.51 8.56 9.40
N PHE A 105 -4.38 9.06 9.91
CA PHE A 105 -4.36 10.11 10.93
C PHE A 105 -4.97 11.42 10.41
N SER A 106 -4.62 11.85 9.20
CA SER A 106 -5.18 13.04 8.56
C SER A 106 -6.67 12.93 8.34
N ILE A 107 -7.20 11.78 7.91
CA ILE A 107 -8.66 11.61 7.77
C ILE A 107 -9.34 11.70 9.15
N HIS A 108 -8.77 11.05 10.15
CA HIS A 108 -9.29 11.10 11.52
C HIS A 108 -9.31 12.53 12.09
N MET A 109 -8.21 13.27 11.95
CA MET A 109 -8.13 14.67 12.38
C MET A 109 -9.09 15.56 11.59
N GLY A 110 -9.28 15.31 10.30
CA GLY A 110 -10.18 16.08 9.44
C GLY A 110 -11.66 15.90 9.80
N ASN A 111 -12.03 14.69 10.25
CA ASN A 111 -13.38 14.38 10.68
C ASN A 111 -13.69 14.80 12.14
N ASN A 112 -12.67 15.00 12.98
CA ASN A 112 -12.84 15.32 14.39
C ASN A 112 -12.40 16.76 14.71
N GLU A 113 -11.09 17.00 14.76
CA GLU A 113 -10.49 18.28 15.18
C GLU A 113 -10.76 19.41 14.18
N TYR A 114 -10.61 19.13 12.88
CA TYR A 114 -10.78 20.11 11.81
C TYR A 114 -12.17 20.05 11.16
N TYR A 115 -13.17 19.49 11.86
CA TYR A 115 -14.53 19.35 11.35
C TYR A 115 -15.12 20.69 10.89
N ILE A 116 -14.93 21.78 11.65
CA ILE A 116 -15.46 23.10 11.28
C ILE A 116 -14.84 23.60 9.98
N LEU A 117 -13.52 23.46 9.82
CA LEU A 117 -12.81 23.85 8.60
C LEU A 117 -13.26 23.00 7.40
N LYS A 118 -13.48 21.71 7.62
CA LYS A 118 -14.06 20.78 6.64
C LYS A 118 -15.41 21.28 6.11
N GLU A 119 -16.34 21.63 7.01
CA GLU A 119 -17.68 22.12 6.63
C GLU A 119 -17.62 23.47 5.90
N GLN A 120 -16.70 24.35 6.28
CA GLN A 120 -16.47 25.61 5.56
C GLN A 120 -16.00 25.37 4.12
N ILE A 121 -15.07 24.43 3.92
CA ILE A 121 -14.58 24.05 2.59
C ILE A 121 -15.69 23.44 1.74
N ILE A 122 -16.51 22.54 2.31
CA ILE A 122 -17.66 21.96 1.61
C ILE A 122 -18.64 23.04 1.18
N THR A 123 -18.94 24.00 2.05
CA THR A 123 -19.84 25.11 1.74
C THR A 123 -19.29 25.98 0.60
N GLU A 124 -17.99 26.25 0.60
CA GLU A 124 -17.34 27.01 -0.47
C GLU A 124 -17.33 26.25 -1.80
N PHE A 125 -17.11 24.93 -1.79
CA PHE A 125 -17.24 24.09 -2.97
C PHE A 125 -18.66 24.13 -3.55
N HIS A 126 -19.69 24.01 -2.70
CA HIS A 126 -21.08 24.14 -3.14
C HIS A 126 -21.36 25.53 -3.74
N ARG A 127 -20.81 26.60 -3.16
CA ARG A 127 -20.94 27.97 -3.68
C ARG A 127 -20.29 28.13 -5.07
N GLN A 128 -19.21 27.40 -5.33
CA GLN A 128 -18.53 27.34 -6.63
C GLN A 128 -19.21 26.39 -7.63
N GLY A 129 -20.36 25.80 -7.27
CA GLY A 129 -21.10 24.86 -8.10
C GLY A 129 -20.50 23.45 -8.10
N ILE A 130 -19.51 23.18 -7.26
CA ILE A 130 -18.87 21.88 -7.09
C ILE A 130 -19.72 21.06 -6.12
N THR A 131 -20.65 20.27 -6.66
CA THR A 131 -21.44 19.25 -5.95
C THR A 131 -20.80 17.86 -6.09
N GLU A 132 -21.17 16.91 -5.23
CA GLU A 132 -20.70 15.51 -5.32
C GLU A 132 -20.91 14.92 -6.74
N SER A 133 -22.03 15.25 -7.39
CA SER A 133 -22.34 14.86 -8.77
C SER A 133 -21.47 15.53 -9.84
N SER A 134 -20.84 16.66 -9.54
CA SER A 134 -20.00 17.44 -10.46
C SER A 134 -18.52 17.06 -10.39
N LEU A 135 -18.08 16.32 -9.37
CA LEU A 135 -16.75 15.70 -9.27
C LEU A 135 -16.64 14.47 -10.18
N ASN A 136 -17.03 14.62 -11.43
CA ASN A 136 -16.76 13.66 -12.49
C ASN A 136 -15.49 14.09 -13.26
N TYR A 137 -15.01 13.21 -14.16
CA TYR A 137 -13.81 13.48 -14.94
C TYR A 137 -13.84 14.83 -15.69
N GLU A 138 -15.01 15.22 -16.22
CA GLU A 138 -15.17 16.48 -16.95
C GLU A 138 -15.12 17.71 -16.01
N GLY A 139 -15.69 17.62 -14.81
CA GLY A 139 -15.57 18.66 -13.79
C GLY A 139 -14.12 18.86 -13.32
N ILE A 140 -13.40 17.76 -13.08
CA ILE A 140 -11.97 17.80 -12.70
C ILE A 140 -11.13 18.38 -13.85
N LYS A 141 -11.41 17.98 -15.09
CA LYS A 141 -10.72 18.50 -16.28
C LYS A 141 -10.99 19.99 -16.48
N GLN A 142 -12.22 20.45 -16.26
CA GLN A 142 -12.57 21.85 -16.37
C GLN A 142 -11.86 22.71 -15.31
N ILE A 143 -11.80 22.25 -14.05
CA ILE A 143 -11.06 22.93 -12.97
C ILE A 143 -9.55 22.90 -13.24
N SER A 144 -9.01 21.74 -13.63
CA SER A 144 -7.58 21.58 -13.93
C SER A 144 -7.13 22.39 -15.13
N SER A 145 -7.98 22.57 -16.14
CA SER A 145 -7.67 23.38 -17.34
C SER A 145 -7.48 24.87 -17.04
N GLN A 146 -7.96 25.35 -15.90
CA GLN A 146 -7.78 26.73 -15.45
C GLN A 146 -6.40 26.95 -14.80
N ILE A 147 -5.70 25.88 -14.43
CA ILE A 147 -4.39 25.95 -13.77
C ILE A 147 -3.29 25.65 -14.80
N PRO A 148 -2.36 26.59 -15.09
CA PRO A 148 -1.28 26.36 -16.04
C PRO A 148 -0.38 25.19 -15.61
N LEU A 149 0.06 24.37 -16.58
CA LEU A 149 0.83 23.14 -16.35
C LEU A 149 2.05 23.36 -15.44
N LYS A 150 2.72 24.51 -15.56
CA LYS A 150 3.87 24.87 -14.72
C LYS A 150 3.50 24.92 -13.23
N GLN A 151 2.36 25.53 -12.89
CA GLN A 151 1.87 25.60 -11.51
C GLN A 151 1.46 24.22 -10.98
N GLN A 152 0.88 23.37 -11.83
CA GLN A 152 0.55 21.99 -11.43
C GLN A 152 1.81 21.22 -11.01
N VAL A 153 2.89 21.32 -11.81
CA VAL A 153 4.17 20.66 -11.49
C VAL A 153 4.80 21.25 -10.23
N GLU A 154 4.80 22.58 -10.07
CA GLU A 154 5.30 23.25 -8.87
C GLU A 154 4.57 22.79 -7.60
N VAL A 155 3.23 22.66 -7.66
CA VAL A 155 2.42 22.16 -6.54
C VAL A 155 2.76 20.71 -6.21
N VAL A 156 2.95 19.84 -7.20
CA VAL A 156 3.33 18.43 -6.97
C VAL A 156 4.70 18.33 -6.27
N ILE A 157 5.67 19.14 -6.69
CA ILE A 157 7.01 19.15 -6.09
C ILE A 157 6.95 19.72 -4.67
N ALA A 158 6.16 20.78 -4.45
CA ALA A 158 6.01 21.43 -3.16
C ALA A 158 5.10 20.66 -2.20
N LEU A 159 4.34 19.68 -2.67
CA LEU A 159 3.31 18.97 -1.92
C LEU A 159 3.79 18.44 -0.55
N PRO A 160 4.97 17.80 -0.42
CA PRO A 160 5.44 17.33 0.89
C PRO A 160 5.59 18.47 1.90
N LEU A 161 6.10 19.63 1.46
CA LEU A 161 6.25 20.80 2.32
C LEU A 161 4.89 21.44 2.65
N LEU A 162 3.99 21.53 1.65
CA LEU A 162 2.65 22.07 1.82
C LEU A 162 1.80 21.25 2.79
N ILE A 163 1.94 19.91 2.76
CA ILE A 163 1.28 19.01 3.73
C ILE A 163 1.72 19.35 5.16
N ILE A 164 3.00 19.65 5.37
CA ILE A 164 3.52 19.98 6.70
C ILE A 164 3.05 21.38 7.14
N GLN A 165 3.14 22.36 6.24
CA GLN A 165 2.77 23.76 6.54
C GLN A 165 1.27 23.98 6.71
N ASN A 166 0.45 23.27 5.94
CA ASN A 166 -1.00 23.43 5.89
C ASN A 166 -1.70 22.10 6.23
N PHE A 167 -1.21 21.43 7.28
CA PHE A 167 -1.69 20.12 7.66
C PHE A 167 -3.20 20.09 7.89
N GLU A 168 -3.76 21.14 8.49
CA GLU A 168 -5.19 21.26 8.77
C GLU A 168 -6.04 21.23 7.49
N ILE A 169 -5.63 22.02 6.50
CA ILE A 169 -6.29 22.08 5.19
C ILE A 169 -6.16 20.75 4.46
N PHE A 170 -4.95 20.17 4.46
CA PHE A 170 -4.71 18.87 3.86
C PHE A 170 -5.60 17.77 4.50
N SER A 171 -5.67 17.77 5.82
CA SER A 171 -6.46 16.84 6.62
C SER A 171 -7.96 16.99 6.34
N ALA A 172 -8.48 18.21 6.29
CA ALA A 172 -9.88 18.48 5.95
C ALA A 172 -10.22 18.02 4.52
N ILE A 173 -9.37 18.34 3.52
CA ILE A 173 -9.58 17.92 2.14
C ILE A 173 -9.55 16.39 2.00
N LEU A 174 -8.62 15.72 2.69
CA LEU A 174 -8.51 14.27 2.64
C LEU A 174 -9.71 13.58 3.29
N ALA A 175 -10.26 14.16 4.37
CA ALA A 175 -11.49 13.68 4.99
C ALA A 175 -12.73 13.92 4.10
N ILE A 176 -12.82 15.05 3.40
CA ILE A 176 -13.87 15.27 2.38
C ILE A 176 -13.75 14.21 1.28
N THR A 177 -12.53 13.99 0.78
CA THR A 177 -12.28 12.97 -0.25
C THR A 177 -12.70 11.58 0.22
N ASP A 178 -12.41 11.22 1.46
CA ASP A 178 -12.86 9.96 2.05
C ASP A 178 -14.38 9.87 2.13
N ASN A 179 -15.07 10.92 2.60
CA ASN A 179 -16.53 10.97 2.66
C ASN A 179 -17.17 10.82 1.28
N LEU A 180 -16.63 11.52 0.26
CA LEU A 180 -17.07 11.41 -1.13
C LEU A 180 -16.88 10.00 -1.71
N MET A 181 -15.84 9.30 -1.25
CA MET A 181 -15.58 7.91 -1.64
C MET A 181 -16.28 6.91 -0.72
N GLY A 182 -17.18 7.35 0.18
CA GLY A 182 -17.93 6.48 1.08
C GLY A 182 -17.07 5.77 2.14
N GLY A 183 -15.99 6.40 2.61
CA GLY A 183 -15.07 5.85 3.62
C GLY A 183 -14.01 4.88 3.06
N TRP A 184 -13.96 4.71 1.74
CA TRP A 184 -13.06 3.75 1.11
C TRP A 184 -11.58 4.14 1.20
N VAL A 185 -11.23 5.43 1.29
CA VAL A 185 -9.83 5.87 1.33
C VAL A 185 -9.22 5.48 2.68
N MET A 186 -9.90 5.82 3.76
CA MET A 186 -9.50 5.45 5.12
C MET A 186 -9.40 3.94 5.25
N TYR A 187 -10.43 3.23 4.78
CA TYR A 187 -10.47 1.77 4.82
C TYR A 187 -9.31 1.13 4.04
N PHE A 188 -9.06 1.57 2.80
CA PHE A 188 -7.98 1.04 1.98
C PHE A 188 -6.62 1.23 2.66
N TRP A 189 -6.33 2.42 3.19
CA TRP A 189 -5.06 2.69 3.85
C TRP A 189 -4.89 1.92 5.16
N GLN A 190 -5.96 1.73 5.93
CA GLN A 190 -5.93 0.85 7.11
C GLN A 190 -5.58 -0.59 6.73
N VAL A 191 -6.18 -1.12 5.66
CA VAL A 191 -5.87 -2.46 5.14
C VAL A 191 -4.40 -2.57 4.72
N VAL A 192 -3.93 -1.61 3.91
CA VAL A 192 -2.56 -1.56 3.43
C VAL A 192 -1.57 -1.47 4.58
N LEU A 193 -1.83 -0.66 5.60
CA LEU A 193 -0.98 -0.55 6.79
C LEU A 193 -0.81 -1.89 7.48
N ILE A 194 -1.89 -2.62 7.71
CA ILE A 194 -1.83 -3.91 8.38
C ILE A 194 -1.10 -4.93 7.52
N GLU A 195 -1.39 -4.99 6.22
CA GLU A 195 -0.68 -5.87 5.30
C GLU A 195 0.83 -5.59 5.30
N ILE A 196 1.24 -4.32 5.31
CA ILE A 196 2.65 -3.95 5.38
C ILE A 196 3.26 -4.37 6.72
N ILE A 197 2.55 -4.23 7.84
CA ILE A 197 3.01 -4.71 9.16
C ILE A 197 3.21 -6.22 9.13
N GLU A 198 2.25 -7.00 8.62
CA GLU A 198 2.34 -8.46 8.53
C GLU A 198 3.49 -8.90 7.61
N VAL A 199 3.65 -8.26 6.45
CA VAL A 199 4.76 -8.51 5.54
C VAL A 199 6.09 -8.14 6.19
N SER A 200 6.16 -7.07 6.98
CA SER A 200 7.36 -6.67 7.72
C SER A 200 7.76 -7.71 8.77
N VAL A 201 6.78 -8.25 9.50
CA VAL A 201 6.96 -9.34 10.46
C VAL A 201 7.45 -10.59 9.73
N PHE A 202 6.82 -10.96 8.61
CA PHE A 202 7.22 -12.09 7.78
C PHE A 202 8.65 -11.94 7.24
N LEU A 203 9.02 -10.76 6.74
CA LEU A 203 10.39 -10.46 6.29
C LEU A 203 11.39 -10.60 7.44
N SER A 204 11.04 -10.12 8.64
CA SER A 204 11.87 -10.25 9.83
C SER A 204 12.09 -11.71 10.26
N ILE A 205 11.03 -12.54 10.19
CA ILE A 205 11.10 -13.98 10.49
C ILE A 205 11.93 -14.71 9.44
N THR A 206 11.66 -14.50 8.15
CA THR A 206 12.40 -15.14 7.06
C THR A 206 13.87 -14.80 7.08
N ARG A 207 14.23 -13.55 7.43
CA ARG A 207 15.62 -13.15 7.63
C ARG A 207 16.33 -14.04 8.65
N LYS A 208 15.71 -14.30 9.81
CA LYS A 208 16.28 -15.19 10.85
C LYS A 208 16.43 -16.61 10.34
N ILE A 209 15.50 -17.11 9.54
CA ILE A 209 15.51 -18.48 9.01
C ILE A 209 16.59 -18.69 7.93
N PHE A 210 16.85 -17.70 7.07
CA PHE A 210 17.73 -17.85 5.91
C PHE A 210 19.14 -17.25 6.05
N LEU A 211 19.37 -16.35 7.02
CA LEU A 211 20.71 -15.80 7.27
C LEU A 211 21.43 -16.45 8.46
N LYS A 212 20.73 -17.23 9.27
CA LYS A 212 21.29 -17.94 10.44
C LYS A 212 21.50 -19.44 10.19
N SER A 213 21.26 -19.90 8.95
CA SER A 213 21.53 -21.24 8.42
C SER A 213 22.61 -21.16 7.35
#